data_AF-A0A6N7GNB3-F1
#
_entry.id   AF-A0A6N7GNB3-F1
#
_cell.length_a   1.000
_cell.length_b   1.000
_cell.length_c   1.000
_cell.angle_alpha   90.00
_cell.angle_beta   90.00
_cell.angle_gamma   90.00
#
_symmetry.space_group_name_H-M   'P 1'
#
loop_
_entity.id
_entity.type
_entity.pdbx_description
1 polymer ?
#
loop_
_entity_poly.entity_id
_entity_poly.type
_entity_poly.pdbx_seq_one_letter_code
_entity_poly.pdbx_strand_id
1 'polypeptide(L)'
;MRTCQTNNPPGPGRRLLRAASPLAAAVLVLALAVPGSAAAEPAELAAGVAELPVVAGEPGVVTLVTGDRVVLEPAEAGRVVAVVEPAPRAGAMPEFEIVEEGADLYVFPTDAQLLVPDVLDRELFNVSKLVEYGYSDGVPVIVTGQPAAAARQATPAGIAVTTPLPSVDGYAATVAPDGGWWST
;
A
#
# COMPACT_ATOMS: atom_id res chain seq x y z
N MET A 1 24.67 73.41 -1.01
CA MET A 1 25.91 73.18 -1.77
C MET A 1 25.58 73.26 -3.25
N ARG A 2 26.27 74.15 -3.97
CA ARG A 2 25.99 74.55 -5.35
C ARG A 2 26.59 73.56 -6.36
N THR A 3 25.88 73.39 -7.47
CA THR A 3 26.15 72.63 -8.69
C THR A 3 27.36 73.13 -9.50
N CYS A 4 28.15 72.20 -10.06
CA CYS A 4 29.00 72.37 -11.25
C CYS A 4 28.66 71.19 -12.19
N GLN A 5 28.03 71.36 -13.35
CA GLN A 5 28.46 72.00 -14.61
C GLN A 5 29.52 71.18 -15.38
N THR A 6 29.33 71.14 -16.71
CA THR A 6 30.28 70.79 -17.79
C THR A 6 30.20 69.32 -18.24
N ASN A 7 29.91 68.95 -19.50
CA ASN A 7 30.43 69.50 -20.76
C ASN A 7 29.52 69.19 -21.99
N ASN A 8 29.61 70.03 -23.02
CA ASN A 8 29.02 69.94 -24.37
C ASN A 8 30.16 69.60 -25.39
N PRO A 9 30.06 69.75 -26.75
CA PRO A 9 29.19 69.27 -27.86
C PRO A 9 30.08 68.34 -28.81
N PRO A 10 30.05 68.28 -30.17
CA PRO A 10 29.11 68.71 -31.24
C PRO A 10 28.83 67.68 -32.38
N GLY A 11 27.75 67.93 -33.14
CA GLY A 11 27.82 68.03 -34.60
C GLY A 11 27.71 66.79 -35.50
N PRO A 12 27.45 66.98 -36.81
CA PRO A 12 26.47 66.20 -37.56
C PRO A 12 27.06 65.40 -38.74
N GLY A 13 26.29 64.48 -39.32
CA GLY A 13 26.69 63.82 -40.58
C GLY A 13 25.59 62.98 -41.22
N ARG A 14 24.93 63.54 -42.24
CA ARG A 14 24.01 62.82 -43.15
C ARG A 14 24.84 62.11 -44.22
N ARG A 15 24.50 60.87 -44.59
CA ARG A 15 24.13 60.43 -45.97
C ARG A 15 24.35 58.93 -46.25
N LEU A 16 23.29 58.36 -46.87
CA LEU A 16 23.29 57.43 -48.01
C LEU A 16 23.52 55.91 -47.83
N LEU A 17 22.37 55.20 -47.82
CA LEU A 17 21.99 53.95 -48.49
C LEU A 17 23.03 53.16 -49.31
N ARG A 18 23.12 51.85 -49.00
CA ARG A 18 23.35 50.63 -49.83
C ARG A 18 23.95 49.56 -48.89
N ALA A 19 23.65 48.26 -48.89
CA ALA A 19 22.89 47.37 -49.74
C ALA A 19 22.67 46.03 -48.99
N ALA A 20 21.74 45.22 -49.51
CA ALA A 20 21.76 43.75 -49.56
C ALA A 20 21.52 42.89 -48.30
N SER A 21 20.29 42.36 -48.29
CA SER A 21 19.90 40.95 -48.11
C SER A 21 19.54 40.37 -46.73
N PRO A 22 18.51 39.51 -46.70
CA PRO A 22 17.69 39.23 -45.53
C PRO A 22 18.01 37.85 -44.93
N LEU A 23 17.86 37.71 -43.61
CA LEU A 23 17.84 36.40 -42.98
C LEU A 23 16.82 36.36 -41.84
N ALA A 24 16.13 35.22 -41.76
CA ALA A 24 15.32 34.71 -40.65
C ALA A 24 13.93 35.35 -40.44
N ALA A 25 12.85 34.62 -40.21
CA ALA A 25 12.58 33.18 -40.27
C ALA A 25 11.05 33.07 -40.26
N ALA A 26 10.47 32.37 -41.24
CA ALA A 26 9.03 32.08 -41.24
C ALA A 26 8.79 30.85 -40.35
N VAL A 27 7.91 31.01 -39.37
CA VAL A 27 7.44 29.98 -38.44
C VAL A 27 6.70 28.91 -39.23
N LEU A 28 7.21 27.68 -39.21
CA LEU A 28 6.53 26.49 -39.73
C LEU A 28 5.93 25.73 -38.54
N VAL A 29 4.60 25.79 -38.42
CA VAL A 29 3.83 24.90 -37.55
C VAL A 29 3.61 23.61 -38.34
N LEU A 30 4.16 22.49 -37.86
CA LEU A 30 3.85 21.17 -38.38
C LEU A 30 3.29 20.31 -37.24
N ALA A 31 2.02 19.95 -37.38
CA ALA A 31 1.26 19.13 -36.44
C ALA A 31 1.86 17.72 -36.36
N LEU A 32 2.21 17.29 -35.15
CA LEU A 32 2.54 15.89 -34.87
C LEU A 32 1.24 15.10 -34.71
N ALA A 33 0.99 14.19 -35.64
CA ALA A 33 -0.01 13.14 -35.49
C ALA A 33 0.52 12.10 -34.48
N VAL A 34 -0.17 11.93 -33.35
CA VAL A 34 0.09 10.88 -32.37
C VAL A 34 -0.70 9.64 -32.80
N PRO A 35 -0.07 8.50 -33.15
CA PRO A 35 -0.80 7.26 -33.36
C PRO A 35 -1.29 6.71 -32.01
N GLY A 36 -2.52 6.21 -32.02
CA GLY A 36 -3.30 5.82 -30.85
C GLY A 36 -2.60 4.81 -29.95
N SER A 37 -2.69 5.05 -28.64
CA SER A 37 -2.48 4.01 -27.65
C SER A 37 -3.57 2.97 -27.81
N ALA A 38 -3.17 1.75 -28.16
CA ALA A 38 -4.00 0.57 -27.99
C ALA A 38 -4.42 0.50 -26.53
N ALA A 39 -5.71 0.69 -26.25
CA ALA A 39 -6.27 0.33 -24.98
C ALA A 39 -6.04 -1.18 -24.82
N ALA A 40 -5.21 -1.55 -23.85
CA ALA A 40 -5.15 -2.92 -23.38
C ALA A 40 -6.54 -3.23 -22.81
N GLU A 41 -7.28 -4.09 -23.48
CA GLU A 41 -8.49 -4.70 -22.92
C GLU A 41 -8.07 -5.44 -21.64
N PRO A 42 -8.65 -5.14 -20.47
CA PRO A 42 -8.46 -5.99 -19.31
C PRO A 42 -8.97 -7.38 -19.70
N ALA A 43 -8.10 -8.38 -19.55
CA ALA A 43 -8.50 -9.77 -19.66
C ALA A 43 -9.58 -10.03 -18.60
N GLU A 44 -10.83 -10.10 -19.06
CA GLU A 44 -11.96 -10.54 -18.26
C GLU A 44 -11.72 -12.02 -17.92
N LEU A 45 -11.12 -12.26 -16.77
CA LEU A 45 -11.04 -13.58 -16.17
C LEU A 45 -12.47 -13.94 -15.77
N ALA A 46 -13.16 -14.74 -16.58
CA ALA A 46 -14.50 -15.22 -16.30
C ALA A 46 -14.50 -15.98 -14.96
N ALA A 47 -14.92 -15.27 -13.90
CA ALA A 47 -15.11 -15.79 -12.57
C ALA A 47 -16.36 -16.67 -12.53
N GLY A 48 -16.24 -17.85 -11.92
CA GLY A 48 -17.35 -18.35 -11.12
C GLY A 48 -17.53 -17.35 -9.99
N VAL A 49 -18.63 -16.58 -10.03
CA VAL A 49 -18.85 -15.48 -9.09
C VAL A 49 -19.17 -16.08 -7.72
N ALA A 50 -18.15 -16.24 -6.88
CA ALA A 50 -18.37 -16.18 -5.46
C ALA A 50 -18.71 -14.71 -5.13
N GLU A 51 -19.96 -14.45 -4.72
CA GLU A 51 -20.32 -13.13 -4.18
C GLU A 51 -19.56 -12.94 -2.87
N LEU A 52 -18.59 -12.02 -2.88
CA LEU A 52 -17.88 -11.60 -1.68
C LEU A 52 -18.83 -10.78 -0.79
N PRO A 53 -18.76 -10.93 0.54
CA PRO A 53 -19.61 -10.16 1.44
C PRO A 53 -19.30 -8.66 1.32
N VAL A 54 -20.36 -7.84 1.41
CA VAL A 54 -20.28 -6.38 1.35
C VAL A 54 -20.69 -5.81 2.70
N VAL A 55 -19.71 -5.45 3.52
CA VAL A 55 -19.91 -5.08 4.94
C VAL A 55 -19.72 -3.59 5.14
N ALA A 56 -20.39 -3.00 6.13
CA ALA A 56 -20.07 -1.64 6.56
C ALA A 56 -18.60 -1.58 7.04
N GLY A 57 -17.83 -0.59 6.58
CA GLY A 57 -16.42 -0.52 6.95
C GLY A 57 -15.68 0.62 6.29
N GLU A 58 -14.44 0.83 6.72
CA GLU A 58 -13.55 1.81 6.13
C GLU A 58 -12.64 1.13 5.09
N PRO A 59 -12.42 1.77 3.92
CA PRO A 59 -11.48 1.24 2.95
C PRO A 59 -10.06 1.29 3.50
N GLY A 60 -9.24 0.33 3.10
CA GLY A 60 -7.92 0.18 3.69
C GLY A 60 -7.18 -1.02 3.18
N VAL A 61 -5.97 -1.18 3.69
CA VAL A 61 -5.10 -2.31 3.40
C VAL A 61 -4.61 -2.83 4.72
N VAL A 62 -4.74 -4.14 4.92
CA VAL A 62 -4.24 -4.83 6.10
C VAL A 62 -3.40 -6.02 5.67
N THR A 63 -2.33 -6.28 6.42
CA THR A 63 -1.57 -7.52 6.28
C THR A 63 -1.92 -8.41 7.46
N LEU A 64 -2.48 -9.58 7.18
CA LEU A 64 -2.84 -10.58 8.19
C LEU A 64 -1.58 -11.10 8.87
N VAL A 65 -1.78 -11.74 10.03
CA VAL A 65 -0.68 -12.35 10.77
C VAL A 65 0.07 -13.39 9.93
N THR A 66 -0.58 -14.05 8.97
CA THR A 66 0.03 -15.01 8.01
C THR A 66 0.86 -14.36 6.91
N GLY A 67 0.87 -13.03 6.83
CA GLY A 67 1.48 -12.24 5.74
C GLY A 67 0.55 -11.96 4.56
N ASP A 68 -0.65 -12.56 4.55
CA ASP A 68 -1.64 -12.35 3.48
C ASP A 68 -2.14 -10.90 3.48
N ARG A 69 -2.19 -10.27 2.31
CA ARG A 69 -2.62 -8.87 2.20
C ARG A 69 -4.09 -8.81 1.80
N VAL A 70 -4.89 -8.10 2.58
CA VAL A 70 -6.31 -7.88 2.32
C VAL A 70 -6.53 -6.41 1.98
N VAL A 71 -7.10 -6.16 0.82
CA VAL A 71 -7.51 -4.85 0.34
C VAL A 71 -9.00 -4.71 0.56
N LEU A 72 -9.40 -3.74 1.38
CA LEU A 72 -10.80 -3.36 1.57
C LEU A 72 -11.15 -2.27 0.57
N GLU A 73 -11.80 -2.66 -0.52
CA GLU A 73 -12.21 -1.75 -1.58
C GLU A 73 -13.55 -1.08 -1.24
N PRO A 74 -13.71 0.23 -1.48
CA PRO A 74 -14.97 0.92 -1.27
C PRO A 74 -16.10 0.32 -2.12
N ALA A 75 -17.28 0.18 -1.50
CA ALA A 75 -18.54 -0.18 -2.13
C ALA A 75 -19.62 0.87 -1.83
N GLU A 76 -20.82 0.68 -2.39
CA GLU A 76 -21.91 1.64 -2.20
C GLU A 76 -22.33 1.78 -0.73
N ALA A 77 -22.72 3.00 -0.37
CA ALA A 77 -23.26 3.37 0.94
C ALA A 77 -22.30 3.16 2.13
N GLY A 78 -21.00 3.43 1.94
CA GLY A 78 -20.01 3.35 3.03
C GLY A 78 -19.68 1.91 3.43
N ARG A 79 -19.81 0.99 2.48
CA ARG A 79 -19.46 -0.42 2.65
C ARG A 79 -18.14 -0.73 1.97
N VAL A 80 -17.61 -1.92 2.21
CA VAL A 80 -16.38 -2.42 1.61
C VAL A 80 -16.52 -3.87 1.15
N VAL A 81 -15.66 -4.25 0.21
CA VAL A 81 -15.44 -5.64 -0.24
C VAL A 81 -13.98 -6.00 0.02
N ALA A 82 -13.73 -7.21 0.52
CA ALA A 82 -12.37 -7.71 0.73
C ALA A 82 -11.84 -8.43 -0.51
N VAL A 83 -10.69 -7.97 -1.01
CA VAL A 83 -9.89 -8.64 -2.04
C VAL A 83 -8.60 -9.14 -1.39
N VAL A 84 -8.31 -10.44 -1.53
CA VAL A 84 -7.15 -11.06 -0.88
C VAL A 84 -6.03 -11.30 -1.88
N GLU A 85 -4.83 -10.84 -1.52
CA GLU A 85 -3.56 -11.09 -2.19
C GLU A 85 -2.75 -12.09 -1.34
N PRO A 86 -2.66 -13.37 -1.76
CA PRO A 86 -2.02 -14.39 -0.95
C PRO A 86 -0.51 -14.15 -0.77
N ALA A 87 -0.02 -14.34 0.45
CA ALA A 87 1.42 -14.32 0.72
C ALA A 87 2.13 -15.53 0.09
N PRO A 88 3.38 -15.36 -0.38
CA PRO A 88 4.21 -16.48 -0.79
C PRO A 88 4.40 -17.48 0.36
N ARG A 89 4.16 -18.75 0.09
CA ARG A 89 4.39 -19.84 1.05
C ARG A 89 4.89 -21.10 0.35
N ALA A 90 5.48 -21.99 1.13
CA ALA A 90 5.85 -23.31 0.63
C ALA A 90 4.59 -24.17 0.45
N GLY A 91 4.50 -24.92 -0.65
CA GLY A 91 3.37 -25.82 -0.91
C GLY A 91 2.22 -25.18 -1.68
N ALA A 92 0.99 -25.64 -1.40
CA ALA A 92 -0.21 -25.15 -2.06
C ALA A 92 -0.60 -23.77 -1.50
N MET A 93 -1.10 -22.89 -2.37
CA MET A 93 -1.72 -21.65 -1.93
C MET A 93 -3.04 -21.96 -1.21
N PRO A 94 -3.35 -21.32 -0.08
CA PRO A 94 -4.61 -21.57 0.60
C PRO A 94 -5.77 -21.02 -0.23
N GLU A 95 -6.94 -21.57 0.05
CA GLU A 95 -8.19 -20.86 -0.19
C GLU A 95 -8.53 -19.98 1.02
N PHE A 96 -9.39 -18.99 0.81
CA PHE A 96 -9.78 -18.02 1.83
C PHE A 96 -11.27 -18.09 2.07
N GLU A 97 -11.65 -18.23 3.34
CA GLU A 97 -13.02 -18.05 3.77
C GLU A 97 -13.19 -16.62 4.27
N ILE A 98 -14.22 -15.93 3.77
CA ILE A 98 -14.53 -14.56 4.16
C ILE A 98 -15.90 -14.56 4.83
N VAL A 99 -15.94 -14.14 6.09
CA VAL A 99 -17.12 -14.26 6.95
C VAL A 99 -17.50 -12.88 7.47
N GLU A 100 -18.76 -12.51 7.29
CA GLU A 100 -19.36 -11.36 7.96
C GLU A 100 -20.03 -11.83 9.27
N GLU A 101 -19.55 -11.31 10.40
CA GLU A 101 -20.19 -11.51 11.71
C GLU A 101 -20.60 -10.14 12.28
N GLY A 102 -21.86 -9.76 12.09
CA GLY A 102 -22.36 -8.47 12.57
C GLY A 102 -21.77 -7.29 11.80
N ALA A 103 -20.89 -6.52 12.45
CA ALA A 103 -20.17 -5.41 11.82
C ALA A 103 -18.71 -5.76 11.48
N ASP A 104 -18.28 -6.97 11.86
CA ASP A 104 -16.91 -7.41 11.70
C ASP A 104 -16.79 -8.31 10.46
N LEU A 105 -15.71 -8.08 9.71
CA LEU A 105 -15.34 -8.88 8.56
C LEU A 105 -14.10 -9.69 8.92
N TYR A 106 -14.17 -10.99 8.72
CA TYR A 106 -13.08 -11.92 8.97
C TYR A 106 -12.59 -12.56 7.67
N VAL A 107 -11.28 -12.79 7.58
CA VAL A 107 -10.65 -13.49 6.46
C VAL A 107 -9.78 -14.62 7.00
N PHE A 108 -10.18 -15.86 6.76
CA PHE A 108 -9.48 -17.05 7.25
C PHE A 108 -8.81 -17.82 6.11
N PRO A 109 -7.47 -17.82 6.05
CA PRO A 109 -6.72 -18.76 5.23
C PRO A 109 -6.99 -20.21 5.68
N THR A 110 -7.26 -21.11 4.74
CA THR A 110 -7.53 -22.54 5.04
C THR A 110 -6.42 -23.25 5.81
N ASP A 111 -5.17 -22.85 5.62
CA ASP A 111 -4.00 -23.33 6.38
C ASP A 111 -3.93 -22.79 7.82
N ALA A 112 -4.61 -21.67 8.11
CA ALA A 112 -4.75 -21.13 9.47
C ALA A 112 -6.00 -21.64 10.20
N GLN A 113 -7.06 -22.03 9.48
CA GLN A 113 -8.34 -22.43 10.08
C GLN A 113 -8.22 -23.57 11.09
N LEU A 114 -7.32 -24.54 10.85
CA LEU A 114 -7.10 -25.67 11.76
C LEU A 114 -6.47 -25.26 13.11
N LEU A 115 -5.96 -24.04 13.20
CA LEU A 115 -5.31 -23.48 14.39
C LEU A 115 -6.22 -22.51 15.14
N VAL A 116 -7.37 -22.12 14.56
CA VAL A 116 -8.32 -21.18 15.16
C VAL A 116 -9.48 -21.95 15.82
N PRO A 117 -9.88 -21.65 17.06
CA PRO A 117 -9.37 -20.59 17.95
C PRO A 117 -8.30 -21.06 18.95
N ASP A 118 -7.92 -22.35 18.92
CA ASP A 118 -7.18 -22.97 20.03
C ASP A 118 -5.71 -22.54 20.13
N VAL A 119 -5.07 -22.31 18.98
CA VAL A 119 -3.65 -21.90 18.89
C VAL A 119 -3.53 -20.44 18.47
N LEU A 120 -4.39 -20.00 17.54
CA LEU A 120 -4.46 -18.62 17.07
C LEU A 120 -5.79 -18.00 17.46
N ASP A 121 -5.74 -16.80 18.02
CA ASP A 121 -6.93 -16.03 18.29
C ASP A 121 -7.60 -15.63 16.96
N ARG A 122 -8.92 -15.81 16.91
CA ARG A 122 -9.74 -15.46 15.74
C ARG A 122 -9.66 -13.97 15.41
N GLU A 123 -9.48 -13.11 16.42
CA GLU A 123 -9.38 -11.66 16.22
C GLU A 123 -8.12 -11.24 15.45
N LEU A 124 -7.12 -12.12 15.30
CA LEU A 124 -5.97 -11.89 14.41
C LEU A 124 -6.36 -11.87 12.93
N PHE A 125 -7.59 -12.27 12.61
CA PHE A 125 -8.15 -12.36 11.27
C PHE A 125 -9.35 -11.41 11.06
N ASN A 126 -9.68 -10.58 12.06
CA ASN A 126 -10.73 -9.56 11.98
C ASN A 126 -10.19 -8.31 11.25
N VAL A 127 -10.41 -8.23 9.94
CA VAL A 127 -9.85 -7.14 9.12
C VAL A 127 -10.48 -5.80 9.43
N SER A 128 -11.75 -5.77 9.87
CA SER A 128 -12.41 -4.53 10.32
C SER A 128 -11.68 -3.94 11.51
N LYS A 129 -11.38 -4.76 12.53
CA LYS A 129 -10.69 -4.31 13.75
C LYS A 129 -9.22 -3.98 13.53
N LEU A 130 -8.53 -4.76 12.70
CA LEU A 130 -7.14 -4.46 12.38
C LEU A 130 -7.01 -3.09 11.68
N VAL A 131 -7.94 -2.74 10.80
CA VAL A 131 -7.99 -1.40 10.20
C VAL A 131 -8.36 -0.34 11.23
N GLU A 132 -9.41 -0.57 12.03
CA GLU A 132 -9.85 0.35 13.09
C GLU A 132 -8.72 0.69 14.08
N TYR A 133 -7.90 -0.29 14.43
CA TYR A 133 -6.77 -0.13 15.36
C TYR A 133 -5.47 0.32 14.69
N GLY A 134 -5.45 0.45 13.36
CA GLY A 134 -4.29 0.89 12.60
C GLY A 134 -3.18 -0.15 12.49
N TYR A 135 -3.49 -1.44 12.60
CA TYR A 135 -2.56 -2.57 12.45
C TYR A 135 -2.48 -3.03 11.00
N SER A 136 -2.02 -2.14 10.11
CA SER A 136 -1.94 -2.40 8.66
C SER A 136 -0.63 -3.06 8.21
N ASP A 137 0.47 -2.83 8.92
CA ASP A 137 1.85 -3.17 8.53
C ASP A 137 2.60 -3.93 9.64
N GLY A 138 1.87 -4.82 10.31
CA GLY A 138 2.38 -5.67 11.37
C GLY A 138 1.33 -5.86 12.45
N VAL A 139 1.33 -7.04 13.06
CA VAL A 139 0.28 -7.43 14.01
C VAL A 139 0.89 -7.59 15.40
N PRO A 140 0.46 -6.81 16.41
CA PRO A 140 0.84 -7.05 17.79
C PRO A 140 0.13 -8.30 18.31
N VAL A 141 0.90 -9.18 18.94
CA VAL A 141 0.41 -10.46 19.47
C VAL A 141 0.88 -10.68 20.90
N ILE A 142 0.11 -11.47 21.65
CA ILE A 142 0.52 -12.03 22.93
C ILE A 142 0.75 -13.52 22.71
N VAL A 143 1.97 -13.98 23.00
CA VAL A 143 2.32 -15.40 22.94
C VAL A 143 2.44 -15.93 24.36
N THR A 144 1.81 -17.06 24.63
CA THR A 144 1.79 -17.72 25.95
C THR A 144 2.45 -19.11 25.88
N GLY A 145 2.70 -19.72 27.03
CA GLY A 145 3.27 -21.08 27.11
C GLY A 145 4.80 -21.13 27.06
N GLN A 146 5.47 -19.98 26.96
CA GLN A 146 6.93 -19.89 27.08
C GLN A 146 7.37 -18.52 27.60
N PRO A 147 8.37 -18.45 28.51
CA PRO A 147 8.91 -17.18 28.97
C PRO A 147 9.70 -16.44 27.87
N ALA A 148 9.62 -15.11 27.87
CA ALA A 148 10.27 -14.23 26.89
C ALA A 148 11.79 -14.46 26.71
N ALA A 149 12.49 -14.90 27.76
CA ALA A 149 13.93 -15.16 27.72
C ALA A 149 14.31 -16.40 26.88
N ALA A 150 13.45 -17.42 26.89
CA ALA A 150 13.60 -18.59 26.03
C ALA A 150 13.19 -18.25 24.59
N ALA A 151 12.09 -17.51 24.42
CA ALA A 151 11.60 -17.10 23.11
C ALA A 151 12.67 -16.34 22.31
N ARG A 152 13.31 -15.32 22.89
CA ARG A 152 14.36 -14.51 22.21
C ARG A 152 15.54 -15.32 21.65
N GLN A 153 15.77 -16.54 22.13
CA GLN A 153 16.83 -17.42 21.61
C GLN A 153 16.37 -18.28 20.44
N ALA A 154 15.07 -18.44 20.26
CA ALA A 154 14.43 -19.33 19.30
C ALA A 154 13.41 -18.62 18.40
N THR A 155 13.30 -17.29 18.47
CA THR A 155 12.29 -16.53 17.73
C THR A 155 12.47 -16.72 16.22
N PRO A 156 11.42 -17.14 15.51
CA PRO A 156 11.43 -17.18 14.04
C PRO A 156 11.73 -15.80 13.44
N ALA A 157 12.26 -15.79 12.20
CA ALA A 157 12.36 -14.55 11.44
C ALA A 157 10.96 -13.89 11.33
N GLY A 158 10.91 -12.56 11.35
CA GLY A 158 9.65 -11.81 11.27
C GLY A 158 8.89 -11.68 12.60
N ILE A 159 9.41 -12.15 13.73
CA ILE A 159 8.81 -11.89 15.05
C ILE A 159 9.76 -11.07 15.93
N ALA A 160 9.29 -9.94 16.45
CA ALA A 160 10.02 -9.08 17.37
C ALA A 160 9.44 -9.17 18.78
N VAL A 161 10.15 -9.82 19.71
CA VAL A 161 9.75 -9.93 21.13
C VAL A 161 9.96 -8.59 21.83
N THR A 162 8.89 -8.01 22.38
CA THR A 162 8.93 -6.68 23.01
C THR A 162 8.94 -6.77 24.53
N THR A 163 7.84 -7.23 25.13
CA THR A 163 7.59 -7.10 26.58
C THR A 163 7.34 -8.45 27.22
N PRO A 164 8.06 -8.85 28.30
CA PRO A 164 7.71 -10.05 29.04
C PRO A 164 6.39 -9.86 29.79
N LEU A 165 5.55 -10.90 29.82
CA LEU A 165 4.26 -10.91 30.50
C LEU A 165 4.18 -12.11 31.48
N PRO A 166 4.83 -12.03 32.65
CA PRO A 166 4.93 -13.16 33.58
C PRO A 166 3.59 -13.62 34.16
N SER A 167 2.58 -12.73 34.21
CA SER A 167 1.24 -13.08 34.73
C SER A 167 0.48 -14.06 33.87
N VAL A 168 0.90 -14.26 32.62
CA VAL A 168 0.28 -15.16 31.64
C VAL A 168 1.30 -16.15 31.06
N ASP A 169 2.44 -16.32 31.73
CA ASP A 169 3.56 -17.18 31.28
C ASP A 169 3.93 -16.93 29.81
N GLY A 170 4.04 -15.66 29.43
CA GLY A 170 4.14 -15.25 28.03
C GLY A 170 4.92 -13.97 27.78
N TYR A 171 4.72 -13.42 26.58
CA TYR A 171 5.32 -12.18 26.12
C TYR A 171 4.50 -11.51 25.01
N ALA A 172 4.61 -10.19 24.92
CA ALA A 172 4.16 -9.43 23.77
C ALA A 172 5.21 -9.49 22.65
N ALA A 173 4.74 -9.57 21.42
CA ALA A 173 5.58 -9.50 20.23
C ALA A 173 4.87 -8.74 19.12
N THR A 174 5.63 -8.33 18.12
CA THR A 174 5.10 -7.83 16.85
C THR A 174 5.48 -8.81 15.75
N VAL A 175 4.50 -9.21 14.96
CA VAL A 175 4.68 -9.99 13.75
C VAL A 175 4.86 -9.03 12.58
N ALA A 176 5.94 -9.21 11.82
CA ALA A 176 6.24 -8.44 10.62
C ALA A 176 5.28 -8.82 9.48
N PRO A 177 4.97 -7.89 8.58
CA PRO A 177 4.03 -8.12 7.48
C PRO A 177 4.58 -9.01 6.36
N ASP A 178 5.84 -9.44 6.42
CA ASP A 178 6.48 -10.21 5.35
C ASP A 178 6.08 -11.69 5.31
N GLY A 179 5.28 -12.16 6.29
CA GLY A 179 4.85 -13.55 6.41
C GLY A 179 5.99 -14.52 6.73
N GLY A 180 7.21 -14.03 6.98
CA GLY A 180 8.42 -14.86 7.08
C GLY A 180 8.43 -15.82 8.28
N TRP A 181 7.57 -15.60 9.26
CA TRP A 181 7.40 -16.48 10.42
C TRP A 181 6.40 -17.62 10.18
N TRP A 182 5.50 -17.45 9.19
CA TRP A 182 4.44 -18.39 8.93
C TRP A 182 4.97 -19.60 8.17
N SER A 183 4.77 -20.80 8.72
CA SER A 183 5.11 -22.06 8.06
C SER A 183 4.12 -23.13 8.48
N THR A 184 3.52 -23.78 7.49
CA THR A 184 2.54 -24.88 7.63
C THR A 184 2.88 -25.98 6.66
#